data_AF-A0A497D9C5-F1
#
_entry.id   AF-A0A497D9C5-F1
#
_cell.length_a   1.000
_cell.length_b   1.000
_cell.length_c   1.000
_cell.angle_alpha   90.00
_cell.angle_beta   90.00
_cell.angle_gamma   90.00
#
_symmetry.space_group_name_H-M   'P 1'
#
loop_
_entity.id
_entity.type
_entity.pdbx_description
1 polymer ?
#
loop_
_entity_poly.entity_id
_entity_poly.type
_entity_poly.pdbx_seq_one_letter_code
_entity_poly.pdbx_strand_id
1 'polypeptide(L)'
;MKTKIGLLLIVFVVAIANLNAQDVTTVEATDSNISENLDLEAVASVFGESEDLEDFEKRLNDPDTQISNLDLNEDGEVDYLRVIESSKDETHLVTIQAVIAKDKYQDVAVIDVEKDSEGETQVQVVGDVYMYGPDYIITPVYVHPPAVVVWFWGPYYNPWRSPYYYGYYPPYYRPWRPYPTPRYRTNVHVHVNVNNSYNRTTVRKSRTSVELQNKSRKNDFGSKNPDKSYSKRNESSKNKQDLNNKKGTEKVNNTKTENSKESTGKKVQDDWKTASEKKGTKSNVKDNKTSVPSNKSNAKPANKSVNKPA
;
A
#
# COMPACT_ATOMS: atom_id res chain seq x y z
N MET A 1 15.53 65.90 20.66
CA MET A 1 14.65 64.96 19.92
C MET A 1 15.36 63.69 19.40
N LYS A 2 16.70 63.58 19.46
CA LYS A 2 17.44 62.41 18.90
C LYS A 2 17.53 61.19 19.84
N THR A 3 17.32 61.36 21.14
CA THR A 3 17.36 60.28 22.14
C THR A 3 16.05 59.50 22.27
N LYS A 4 14.92 60.07 21.81
CA LYS A 4 13.60 59.40 21.84
C LYS A 4 13.36 58.46 20.66
N ILE A 5 14.14 58.60 19.58
CA ILE A 5 14.03 57.77 18.37
C ILE A 5 14.73 56.42 18.55
N GLY A 6 15.85 56.38 19.29
CA GLY A 6 16.56 55.12 19.58
C GLY A 6 15.75 54.16 20.45
N LEU A 7 14.94 54.70 21.38
CA LEU A 7 14.11 53.90 22.28
C LEU A 7 12.91 53.26 21.57
N LEU A 8 12.43 53.88 20.48
CA LEU A 8 11.30 53.37 19.68
C LEU A 8 11.74 52.26 18.70
N LEU A 9 13.01 52.29 18.27
CA LEU A 9 13.62 51.24 17.44
C LEU A 9 13.89 49.94 18.23
N ILE A 10 14.25 50.04 19.52
CA ILE A 10 14.48 48.87 20.37
C ILE A 10 13.16 48.14 20.69
N VAL A 11 12.05 48.86 20.86
CA VAL A 11 10.72 48.27 21.08
C VAL A 11 10.21 47.55 19.82
N PHE A 12 10.59 48.00 18.63
CA PHE A 12 10.19 47.35 17.38
C PHE A 12 10.92 46.02 17.11
N VAL A 13 12.18 45.89 17.56
CA VAL A 13 12.97 44.65 17.40
C VAL A 13 12.51 43.54 18.36
N VAL A 14 12.02 43.89 19.55
CA VAL A 14 11.50 42.91 20.53
C VAL A 14 10.11 42.39 20.16
N ALA A 15 9.32 43.15 19.39
CA ALA A 15 7.99 42.73 18.94
C ALA A 15 8.03 41.63 17.84
N ILE A 16 9.11 41.56 17.05
CA ILE A 16 9.24 40.57 15.97
C ILE A 16 9.76 39.21 16.50
N ALA A 17 10.38 39.19 17.68
CA ALA A 17 10.90 37.96 18.30
C ALA A 17 9.83 37.04 18.90
N ASN A 18 8.55 37.44 18.90
CA ASN A 18 7.42 36.67 19.43
C ASN A 18 6.47 36.14 18.34
N LEU A 19 6.97 35.94 17.11
CA LEU A 19 6.33 35.03 16.17
C LEU A 19 6.52 33.60 16.67
N ASN A 20 5.69 33.21 17.62
CA ASN A 20 5.53 31.82 18.03
C ASN A 20 5.24 31.02 16.77
N ALA A 21 6.16 30.11 16.43
CA ALA A 21 5.89 29.07 15.47
C ALA A 21 4.56 28.43 15.86
N GLN A 22 3.66 28.28 14.88
CA GLN A 22 2.49 27.44 15.08
C GLN A 22 3.03 26.06 15.41
N ASP A 23 2.96 25.70 16.68
CA ASP A 23 3.15 24.34 17.16
C ASP A 23 1.98 23.55 16.58
N VAL A 24 2.12 23.18 15.31
CA VAL A 24 1.29 22.15 14.72
C VAL A 24 1.63 20.96 15.58
N THR A 25 0.72 20.63 16.49
CA THR A 25 0.67 19.32 17.11
C THR A 25 0.39 18.36 15.96
N THR A 26 1.43 18.04 15.19
CA THR A 26 1.46 16.79 14.47
C THR A 26 1.36 15.80 15.59
N VAL A 27 0.18 15.24 15.79
CA VAL A 27 0.03 13.97 16.47
C VAL A 27 0.88 13.03 15.61
N GLU A 28 2.16 12.95 15.95
CA GLU A 28 3.03 11.91 15.50
C GLU A 28 2.34 10.65 16.01
N ALA A 29 1.68 9.92 15.11
CA ALA A 29 1.25 8.58 15.42
C ALA A 29 2.54 7.83 15.73
N THR A 30 2.89 7.78 17.00
CA THR A 30 4.23 7.50 17.53
C THR A 30 4.56 6.01 17.47
N ASP A 31 4.01 5.32 16.47
CA ASP A 31 4.45 4.00 16.05
C ASP A 31 3.87 3.74 14.64
N SER A 32 4.65 3.97 13.60
CA SER A 32 4.30 3.48 12.26
C SER A 32 4.31 1.96 12.33
N ASN A 33 3.13 1.39 12.58
CA ASN A 33 3.00 -0.04 12.80
C ASN A 33 3.57 -0.78 11.59
N ILE A 34 4.69 -1.50 11.77
CA ILE A 34 5.45 -2.17 10.69
C ILE A 34 4.54 -3.00 9.77
N SER A 35 3.44 -3.56 10.30
CA SER A 35 2.38 -4.25 9.53
C SER A 35 1.69 -3.41 8.44
N GLU A 36 1.91 -2.09 8.41
CA GLU A 36 1.32 -1.17 7.42
C GLU A 36 2.27 -0.86 6.26
N ASN A 37 3.51 -1.35 6.31
CA ASN A 37 4.56 -1.03 5.34
C ASN A 37 4.79 -2.13 4.29
N LEU A 38 4.00 -3.21 4.33
CA LEU A 38 3.93 -4.22 3.26
C LEU A 38 2.49 -4.75 3.19
N ASP A 39 1.82 -4.59 2.06
CA ASP A 39 0.42 -5.01 1.89
C ASP A 39 0.37 -6.42 1.28
N LEU A 40 -0.15 -7.39 2.03
CA LEU A 40 -0.16 -8.79 1.58
C LEU A 40 -1.16 -9.07 0.45
N GLU A 41 -2.16 -8.21 0.22
CA GLU A 41 -3.04 -8.32 -0.94
C GLU A 41 -2.31 -7.87 -2.21
N ALA A 42 -1.50 -6.81 -2.10
CA ALA A 42 -0.64 -6.37 -3.19
C ALA A 42 0.46 -7.39 -3.48
N VAL A 43 1.09 -7.98 -2.45
CA VAL A 43 2.04 -9.09 -2.62
C VAL A 43 1.39 -10.27 -3.33
N ALA A 44 0.17 -10.66 -2.92
CA ALA A 44 -0.58 -11.73 -3.58
C ALA A 44 -0.94 -11.40 -5.04
N SER A 45 -1.28 -10.13 -5.31
CA SER A 45 -1.56 -9.62 -6.65
C SER A 45 -0.33 -9.72 -7.55
N VAL A 46 0.79 -9.14 -7.10
CA VAL A 46 2.06 -9.12 -7.82
C VAL A 46 2.55 -10.56 -8.07
N PHE A 47 2.44 -11.45 -7.08
CA PHE A 47 2.75 -12.86 -7.25
C PHE A 47 1.90 -13.49 -8.37
N GLY A 48 0.59 -13.25 -8.38
CA GLY A 48 -0.33 -13.78 -9.38
C GLY A 48 -0.04 -13.32 -10.81
N GLU A 49 0.54 -12.12 -10.96
CA GLU A 49 0.86 -11.47 -12.24
C GLU A 49 2.30 -11.70 -12.70
N SER A 50 3.14 -12.31 -11.86
CA SER A 50 4.55 -12.55 -12.18
C SER A 50 4.72 -13.73 -13.12
N GLU A 51 5.68 -13.62 -14.02
CA GLU A 51 6.01 -14.68 -14.97
C GLU A 51 6.65 -15.88 -14.25
N ASP A 52 7.57 -15.60 -13.31
CA ASP A 52 8.26 -16.56 -12.46
C ASP A 52 8.67 -15.90 -11.13
N LEU A 53 9.45 -16.59 -10.29
CA LEU A 53 9.90 -16.07 -9.01
C LEU A 53 10.99 -14.96 -9.13
N GLU A 54 11.73 -14.92 -10.23
CA GLU A 54 12.71 -13.85 -10.48
C GLU A 54 11.98 -12.55 -10.84
N ASP A 55 10.97 -12.62 -11.72
CA ASP A 55 10.10 -11.49 -12.03
C ASP A 55 9.32 -11.03 -10.80
N PHE A 56 8.85 -11.96 -9.97
CA PHE A 56 8.21 -11.62 -8.70
C PHE A 56 9.12 -10.82 -7.78
N GLU A 57 10.36 -11.28 -7.58
CA GLU A 57 11.37 -10.58 -6.79
C GLU A 57 11.68 -9.20 -7.37
N LYS A 58 11.82 -9.10 -8.69
CA LYS A 58 12.04 -7.83 -9.39
C LYS A 58 10.91 -6.84 -9.12
N ARG A 59 9.65 -7.27 -9.25
CA ARG A 59 8.46 -6.42 -9.05
C ARG A 59 8.29 -5.96 -7.61
N LEU A 60 8.64 -6.81 -6.64
CA LEU A 60 8.67 -6.40 -5.22
C LEU A 60 9.65 -5.25 -4.96
N ASN A 61 10.74 -5.19 -5.73
CA ASN A 61 11.84 -4.25 -5.57
C ASN A 61 11.91 -3.17 -6.66
N ASP A 62 10.82 -2.95 -7.38
CA ASP A 62 10.76 -1.97 -8.45
C ASP A 62 10.56 -0.55 -7.88
N PRO A 63 11.51 0.38 -8.09
CA PRO A 63 11.45 1.74 -7.56
C PRO A 63 10.32 2.59 -8.16
N ASP A 64 9.71 2.17 -9.28
CA ASP A 64 8.60 2.88 -9.91
C ASP A 64 7.25 2.49 -9.29
N THR A 65 7.07 1.22 -8.92
CA THR A 65 5.82 0.72 -8.34
C THR A 65 5.82 0.77 -6.80
N GLN A 66 6.99 0.60 -6.17
CA GLN A 66 7.19 0.71 -4.72
C GLN A 66 6.17 -0.11 -3.92
N ILE A 67 6.10 -1.41 -4.25
CA ILE A 67 5.21 -2.39 -3.61
C ILE A 67 5.55 -2.55 -2.11
N SER A 68 6.80 -2.37 -1.73
CA SER A 68 7.26 -2.38 -0.34
C SER A 68 7.55 -0.97 0.18
N ASN A 69 7.29 -0.75 1.46
CA ASN A 69 7.66 0.44 2.23
C ASN A 69 8.44 0.08 3.49
N LEU A 70 9.02 -1.12 3.53
CA LEU A 70 9.72 -1.64 4.69
C LEU A 70 11.12 -1.06 4.79
N ASP A 71 11.38 -0.35 5.88
CA ASP A 71 12.70 0.09 6.31
C ASP A 71 12.86 -0.40 7.75
N LEU A 72 13.34 -1.64 7.90
CA LEU A 72 13.56 -2.32 9.17
C LEU A 72 14.91 -1.96 9.76
N ASN A 73 15.93 -1.70 8.94
CA ASN A 73 17.25 -1.32 9.44
C ASN A 73 17.34 0.17 9.81
N GLU A 74 16.30 0.95 9.51
CA GLU A 74 16.13 2.37 9.82
C GLU A 74 17.22 3.25 9.18
N ASP A 75 17.69 2.88 7.99
CA ASP A 75 18.67 3.66 7.23
C ASP A 75 18.05 4.74 6.33
N GLY A 76 16.72 4.79 6.28
CA GLY A 76 15.94 5.76 5.51
C GLY A 76 15.70 5.33 4.06
N GLU A 77 16.10 4.12 3.68
CA GLU A 77 15.84 3.48 2.39
C GLU A 77 15.00 2.21 2.59
N VAL A 78 14.17 1.87 1.60
CA VAL A 78 13.41 0.63 1.65
C VAL A 78 14.35 -0.57 1.49
N ASP A 79 14.30 -1.49 2.46
CA ASP A 79 15.05 -2.74 2.46
C ASP A 79 14.73 -3.57 1.23
N TYR A 80 15.77 -4.13 0.62
CA TYR A 80 15.62 -5.09 -0.47
C TYR A 80 14.95 -6.37 0.02
N LEU A 81 13.88 -6.80 -0.67
CA LEU A 81 13.16 -8.04 -0.41
C LEU A 81 13.63 -9.14 -1.35
N ARG A 82 14.46 -10.06 -0.87
CA ARG A 82 14.86 -11.24 -1.64
C ARG A 82 13.82 -12.36 -1.54
N VAL A 83 13.72 -13.18 -2.59
CA VAL A 83 12.83 -14.33 -2.66
C VAL A 83 13.63 -15.63 -2.61
N ILE A 84 13.21 -16.55 -1.76
CA ILE A 84 13.83 -17.87 -1.61
C ILE A 84 12.75 -18.93 -1.60
N GLU A 85 12.87 -19.92 -2.46
CA GLU A 85 11.99 -21.08 -2.46
C GLU A 85 12.61 -22.25 -1.68
N SER A 86 11.75 -22.95 -0.95
CA SER A 86 11.98 -24.31 -0.46
C SER A 86 10.79 -25.18 -0.83
N SER A 87 11.03 -26.38 -1.35
CA SER A 87 9.96 -27.29 -1.75
C SER A 87 10.14 -28.66 -1.12
N LYS A 88 9.01 -29.37 -0.97
CA LYS A 88 8.94 -30.78 -0.56
C LYS A 88 7.64 -31.36 -1.11
N ASP A 89 7.76 -32.48 -1.82
CA ASP A 89 6.64 -33.15 -2.48
C ASP A 89 5.89 -32.16 -3.39
N GLU A 90 4.56 -32.04 -3.27
CA GLU A 90 3.74 -31.09 -4.03
C GLU A 90 3.50 -29.77 -3.28
N THR A 91 4.45 -29.38 -2.42
CA THR A 91 4.40 -28.15 -1.64
C THR A 91 5.62 -27.28 -1.93
N HIS A 92 5.38 -26.04 -2.31
CA HIS A 92 6.38 -24.99 -2.50
C HIS A 92 6.13 -23.88 -1.48
N LEU A 93 7.17 -23.54 -0.73
CA LEU A 93 7.20 -22.42 0.21
C LEU A 93 8.09 -21.32 -0.38
N VAL A 94 7.48 -20.22 -0.78
CA VAL A 94 8.19 -19.03 -1.25
C VAL A 94 8.34 -18.08 -0.08
N THR A 95 9.57 -17.85 0.37
CA THR A 95 9.89 -16.96 1.48
C THR A 95 10.32 -15.60 0.95
N ILE A 96 9.66 -14.54 1.44
CA ILE A 96 10.03 -13.15 1.17
C ILE A 96 10.81 -12.66 2.38
N GLN A 97 12.04 -12.22 2.13
CA GLN A 97 13.01 -11.95 3.18
C GLN A 97 13.67 -10.58 2.97
N ALA A 98 13.60 -9.71 3.97
CA ALA A 98 14.28 -8.43 3.97
C ALA A 98 15.78 -8.60 4.27
N VAL A 99 16.61 -7.94 3.47
CA VAL A 99 18.07 -7.92 3.59
C VAL A 99 18.51 -6.70 4.41
N ILE A 100 18.57 -6.85 5.73
CA ILE A 100 18.75 -5.72 6.66
C ILE A 100 20.22 -5.33 6.89
N ALA A 101 21.15 -6.30 6.80
CA ALA A 101 22.58 -6.09 7.00
C ALA A 101 23.37 -7.28 6.46
N LYS A 102 24.71 -7.17 6.43
CA LYS A 102 25.58 -8.30 6.06
C LYS A 102 25.27 -9.54 6.92
N ASP A 103 24.91 -10.62 6.23
CA ASP A 103 24.54 -11.93 6.78
C ASP A 103 23.38 -11.87 7.79
N LYS A 104 22.52 -10.84 7.70
CA LYS A 104 21.36 -10.65 8.57
C LYS A 104 20.11 -10.47 7.73
N TYR A 105 19.07 -11.21 8.09
CA TYR A 105 17.86 -11.32 7.32
C TYR A 105 16.63 -11.40 8.22
N GLN A 106 15.51 -10.85 7.74
CA GLN A 106 14.22 -10.94 8.41
C GLN A 106 13.19 -11.49 7.43
N ASP A 107 12.55 -12.61 7.76
CA ASP A 107 11.40 -13.06 6.97
C ASP A 107 10.23 -12.12 7.25
N VAL A 108 9.58 -11.65 6.19
CA VAL A 108 8.48 -10.67 6.28
C VAL A 108 7.13 -11.28 5.92
N ALA A 109 7.12 -12.23 5.00
CA ALA A 109 5.96 -13.01 4.60
C ALA A 109 6.41 -14.29 3.90
N VAL A 110 5.51 -15.27 3.82
CA VAL A 110 5.70 -16.48 3.01
C VAL A 110 4.47 -16.73 2.15
N ILE A 111 4.66 -17.37 1.00
CA ILE A 111 3.59 -17.83 0.13
C ILE A 111 3.65 -19.35 0.10
N ASP A 112 2.60 -19.97 0.61
CA ASP A 112 2.37 -21.41 0.52
C ASP A 112 1.69 -21.69 -0.82
N VAL A 113 2.28 -22.58 -1.61
CA VAL A 113 1.71 -23.08 -2.86
C VAL A 113 1.70 -24.60 -2.81
N GLU A 114 0.51 -25.18 -2.76
CA GLU A 114 0.33 -26.62 -2.54
C GLU A 114 -0.75 -27.15 -3.49
N LYS A 115 -0.51 -28.32 -4.10
CA LYS A 115 -1.59 -29.08 -4.73
C LYS A 115 -2.37 -29.83 -3.65
N ASP A 116 -3.68 -29.64 -3.64
CA ASP A 116 -4.54 -30.45 -2.79
C ASP A 116 -4.74 -31.85 -3.38
N SER A 117 -5.47 -32.70 -2.65
CA SER A 117 -5.76 -34.08 -3.07
C SER A 117 -6.58 -34.20 -4.36
N GLU A 118 -7.23 -33.11 -4.79
CA GLU A 118 -7.98 -33.04 -6.04
C GLU A 118 -7.09 -32.57 -7.21
N GLY A 119 -5.83 -32.20 -6.92
CA GLY A 119 -4.86 -31.70 -7.90
C GLY A 119 -4.93 -30.20 -8.14
N GLU A 120 -5.84 -29.51 -7.44
CA GLU A 120 -6.05 -28.07 -7.53
C GLU A 120 -4.98 -27.33 -6.73
N THR A 121 -4.47 -26.23 -7.29
CA THR A 121 -3.42 -25.46 -6.63
C THR A 121 -4.00 -24.44 -5.67
N GLN A 122 -3.62 -24.55 -4.40
CA GLN A 122 -3.99 -23.65 -3.32
C GLN A 122 -2.84 -22.69 -3.05
N VAL A 123 -3.15 -21.39 -2.97
CA VAL A 123 -2.17 -20.33 -2.64
C VAL A 123 -2.59 -19.64 -1.35
N GLN A 124 -1.67 -19.48 -0.40
CA GLN A 124 -1.87 -18.66 0.80
C GLN A 124 -0.66 -17.77 1.08
N VAL A 125 -0.88 -16.47 1.19
CA VAL A 125 0.14 -15.50 1.62
C VAL A 125 0.01 -15.30 3.12
N VAL A 126 1.02 -15.72 3.88
CA VAL A 126 1.05 -15.74 5.34
C VAL A 126 2.03 -14.66 5.81
N GLY A 127 1.51 -13.68 6.56
CA GLY A 127 2.34 -12.63 7.16
C GLY A 127 3.22 -13.16 8.29
N ASP A 128 4.41 -12.59 8.46
CA ASP A 128 5.24 -12.94 9.60
C ASP A 128 4.59 -12.50 10.93
N VAL A 129 4.66 -13.39 11.93
CA VAL A 129 4.03 -13.20 13.24
C VAL A 129 4.60 -11.98 13.97
N TYR A 130 5.89 -11.71 13.82
CA TYR A 130 6.51 -10.53 14.43
C TYR A 130 5.94 -9.23 13.85
N MET A 131 5.61 -9.21 12.56
CA MET A 131 5.13 -8.02 11.87
C MET A 131 3.62 -7.83 11.96
N TYR A 132 2.84 -8.89 11.72
CA TYR A 132 1.39 -8.84 11.55
C TYR A 132 0.59 -9.49 12.69
N GLY A 133 1.27 -10.18 13.60
CA GLY A 133 0.63 -11.05 14.59
C GLY A 133 0.28 -12.43 14.01
N PRO A 134 -0.15 -13.38 14.86
CA PRO A 134 -0.53 -14.72 14.42
C PRO A 134 -1.72 -14.69 13.44
N ASP A 135 -1.81 -15.71 12.58
CA ASP A 135 -3.00 -15.97 11.77
C ASP A 135 -3.43 -14.83 10.83
N TYR A 136 -2.49 -14.00 10.38
CA TYR A 136 -2.74 -13.01 9.33
C TYR A 136 -2.42 -13.61 7.96
N ILE A 137 -3.46 -14.13 7.30
CA ILE A 137 -3.32 -14.90 6.06
C ILE A 137 -4.28 -14.37 4.99
N ILE A 138 -3.76 -14.15 3.79
CA ILE A 138 -4.51 -13.79 2.58
C ILE A 138 -4.54 -14.99 1.65
N THR A 139 -5.74 -15.40 1.24
CA THR A 139 -6.00 -16.44 0.25
C THR A 139 -6.54 -15.77 -1.02
N PRO A 140 -5.70 -15.57 -2.05
CA PRO A 140 -6.16 -15.04 -3.32
C PRO A 140 -7.01 -16.07 -4.08
N VAL A 141 -8.01 -15.58 -4.80
CA VAL A 141 -8.78 -16.32 -5.80
C VAL A 141 -8.53 -15.63 -7.13
N TYR A 142 -7.66 -16.23 -7.93
CA TYR A 142 -7.26 -15.69 -9.21
C TYR A 142 -8.29 -16.03 -10.29
N VAL A 143 -8.58 -15.07 -11.17
CA VAL A 143 -9.46 -15.28 -12.33
C VAL A 143 -8.81 -16.23 -13.35
N HIS A 144 -7.48 -16.18 -13.46
CA HIS A 144 -6.68 -17.07 -14.29
C HIS A 144 -5.58 -17.71 -13.46
N PRO A 145 -5.20 -18.96 -13.75
CA PRO A 145 -4.06 -19.60 -13.07
C PRO A 145 -2.79 -18.73 -13.21
N PRO A 146 -2.13 -18.38 -12.10
CA PRO A 146 -0.89 -17.60 -12.16
C PRO A 146 0.21 -18.31 -12.95
N ALA A 147 0.91 -17.57 -13.82
CA ALA A 147 2.01 -18.12 -14.60
C ALA A 147 3.14 -18.66 -13.70
N VAL A 148 3.50 -17.92 -12.64
CA VAL A 148 4.48 -18.35 -11.63
C VAL A 148 4.17 -19.72 -11.02
N VAL A 149 2.89 -20.06 -10.83
CA VAL A 149 2.47 -21.34 -10.24
C VAL A 149 2.66 -22.49 -11.23
N VAL A 150 2.48 -22.25 -12.53
CA VAL A 150 2.68 -23.28 -13.57
C VAL A 150 4.13 -23.76 -13.58
N TRP A 151 5.10 -22.88 -13.31
CA TRP A 151 6.51 -23.24 -13.27
C TRP A 151 6.84 -24.27 -12.20
N PHE A 152 6.24 -24.21 -11.02
CA PHE A 152 6.49 -25.16 -9.93
C PHE A 152 6.26 -26.62 -10.33
N TRP A 153 5.31 -26.86 -11.23
CA TRP A 153 4.92 -28.20 -11.68
C TRP A 153 5.63 -28.64 -12.97
N GLY A 154 6.55 -27.82 -13.48
CA GLY A 154 7.30 -28.09 -14.69
C GLY A 154 8.44 -29.10 -14.48
N PRO A 155 8.74 -29.97 -15.46
CA PRO A 155 9.76 -31.03 -15.33
C PRO A 155 11.21 -30.52 -15.21
N TYR A 156 11.47 -29.26 -15.56
CA TYR A 156 12.81 -28.64 -15.53
C TYR A 156 12.87 -27.44 -14.57
N TYR A 157 11.94 -27.38 -13.62
CA TYR A 157 11.90 -26.29 -12.67
C TYR A 157 13.05 -26.35 -11.68
N ASN A 158 13.75 -25.23 -11.50
CA ASN A 158 14.79 -25.08 -10.50
C ASN A 158 14.31 -24.07 -9.46
N PRO A 159 14.28 -24.44 -8.16
CA PRO A 159 13.82 -23.53 -7.12
C PRO A 159 14.59 -22.22 -7.14
N TRP A 160 13.85 -21.10 -7.18
CA TRP A 160 14.48 -19.78 -7.19
C TRP A 160 15.15 -19.50 -5.85
N ARG A 161 16.42 -19.12 -5.91
CA ARG A 161 17.19 -18.64 -4.76
C ARG A 161 17.82 -17.34 -5.17
N SER A 162 17.27 -16.23 -4.67
CA SER A 162 17.80 -14.91 -4.93
C SER A 162 19.33 -14.88 -4.77
N PRO A 163 20.09 -14.46 -5.81
CA PRO A 163 21.53 -14.31 -5.72
C PRO A 163 21.95 -13.04 -4.97
N TYR A 164 20.99 -12.18 -4.62
CA TYR A 164 21.24 -10.87 -4.03
C TYR A 164 21.30 -10.93 -2.50
N TYR A 165 22.14 -10.06 -1.95
CA TYR A 165 22.42 -9.96 -0.53
C TYR A 165 22.92 -8.55 -0.21
N TYR A 166 23.22 -8.29 1.06
CA TYR A 166 23.57 -6.95 1.51
C TYR A 166 24.79 -6.40 0.75
N GLY A 167 24.59 -5.28 0.04
CA GLY A 167 25.61 -4.65 -0.80
C GLY A 167 25.82 -5.28 -2.18
N TYR A 168 25.06 -6.31 -2.56
CA TYR A 168 25.08 -6.92 -3.89
C TYR A 168 23.64 -7.08 -4.41
N TYR A 169 23.22 -6.11 -5.23
CA TYR A 169 21.85 -5.95 -5.69
C TYR A 169 21.74 -6.01 -7.22
N PRO A 170 20.55 -6.28 -7.78
CA PRO A 170 20.37 -6.33 -9.22
C PRO A 170 20.64 -4.97 -9.89
N PRO A 171 21.05 -4.94 -11.17
CA PRO A 171 21.26 -3.69 -11.91
C PRO A 171 20.02 -2.80 -12.03
N TYR A 172 18.82 -3.36 -11.91
CA TYR A 172 17.55 -2.62 -11.94
C TYR A 172 17.18 -2.01 -10.58
N TYR A 173 17.73 -2.52 -9.47
CA TYR A 173 17.41 -2.02 -8.14
C TYR A 173 18.04 -0.65 -7.91
N ARG A 174 17.22 0.28 -7.43
CA ARG A 174 17.65 1.58 -6.95
C ARG A 174 16.96 1.78 -5.61
N PRO A 175 17.67 2.05 -4.50
CA PRO A 175 17.02 2.29 -3.24
C PRO A 175 16.13 3.54 -3.34
N TRP A 176 15.00 3.52 -2.65
CA TRP A 176 14.08 4.64 -2.54
C TRP A 176 13.72 4.89 -1.09
N ARG A 177 13.28 6.12 -0.80
CA ARG A 177 12.83 6.48 0.54
C ARG A 177 11.42 5.96 0.80
N PRO A 178 11.12 5.44 2.00
CA PRO A 178 9.77 5.08 2.38
C PRO A 178 8.80 6.26 2.27
N TYR A 179 7.61 6.02 1.77
CA TYR A 179 6.51 6.96 1.89
C TYR A 179 5.97 7.00 3.33
N PRO A 180 5.42 8.15 3.76
CA PRO A 180 4.52 8.18 4.90
C PRO A 180 3.38 7.17 4.71
N THR A 181 3.05 6.41 5.76
CA THR A 181 2.13 5.26 5.68
C THR A 181 0.79 5.53 4.95
N PRO A 182 0.11 6.69 5.14
CA PRO A 182 -1.11 6.96 4.39
C PRO A 182 -0.90 7.08 2.88
N ARG A 183 0.23 7.65 2.44
CA ARG A 183 0.58 7.77 1.02
C ARG A 183 0.95 6.40 0.45
N TYR A 184 1.74 5.62 1.20
CA TYR A 184 2.08 4.25 0.81
C TYR A 184 0.81 3.41 0.55
N ARG A 185 -0.16 3.45 1.47
CA ARG A 185 -1.44 2.73 1.32
C ARG A 185 -2.16 3.07 0.02
N THR A 186 -2.21 4.35 -0.37
CA THR A 186 -2.84 4.75 -1.62
C THR A 186 -2.02 4.30 -2.83
N ASN A 187 -0.68 4.37 -2.75
CA ASN A 187 0.21 3.91 -3.81
C ASN A 187 0.06 2.40 -4.06
N VAL A 188 0.16 1.59 -3.01
CA VAL A 188 0.14 0.13 -3.16
C VAL A 188 -1.24 -0.40 -3.56
N HIS A 189 -2.32 0.29 -3.15
CA HIS A 189 -3.68 -0.14 -3.45
C HIS A 189 -3.98 -0.20 -4.96
N VAL A 190 -3.37 0.67 -5.78
CA VAL A 190 -3.59 0.63 -7.24
C VAL A 190 -2.94 -0.58 -7.93
N HIS A 191 -2.03 -1.27 -7.24
CA HIS A 191 -1.37 -2.48 -7.73
C HIS A 191 -2.09 -3.77 -7.30
N VAL A 192 -3.21 -3.66 -6.59
CA VAL A 192 -4.09 -4.79 -6.25
C VAL A 192 -5.04 -5.02 -7.43
N ASN A 193 -4.96 -6.19 -8.05
CA ASN A 193 -5.77 -6.53 -9.21
C ASN A 193 -7.23 -6.71 -8.81
N VAL A 194 -8.07 -5.77 -9.22
CA VAL A 194 -9.50 -5.70 -8.87
C VAL A 194 -10.34 -6.85 -9.44
N ASN A 195 -9.82 -7.62 -10.40
CA ASN A 195 -10.54 -8.76 -10.96
C ASN A 195 -10.41 -10.00 -10.06
N ASN A 196 -9.32 -10.10 -9.30
CA ASN A 196 -9.11 -11.18 -8.33
C ASN A 196 -9.80 -10.85 -7.01
N SER A 197 -10.06 -11.88 -6.21
CA SER A 197 -10.56 -11.70 -4.84
C SER A 197 -9.49 -12.07 -3.82
N TYR A 198 -9.36 -11.31 -2.75
CA TYR A 198 -8.37 -11.53 -1.71
C TYR A 198 -9.07 -11.79 -0.38
N ASN A 199 -9.26 -13.07 -0.07
CA ASN A 199 -10.00 -13.47 1.13
C ASN A 199 -9.04 -13.55 2.31
N ARG A 200 -9.51 -13.17 3.48
CA ARG A 200 -8.72 -13.25 4.71
C ARG A 200 -9.13 -14.48 5.49
N THR A 201 -8.15 -15.24 5.96
CA THR A 201 -8.37 -16.43 6.79
C THR A 201 -7.43 -16.42 7.96
N THR A 202 -7.78 -17.17 9.00
CA THR A 202 -6.91 -17.41 10.16
C THR A 202 -6.31 -18.81 10.14
N VAL A 203 -6.68 -19.64 9.14
CA VAL A 203 -6.26 -21.04 9.07
C VAL A 203 -5.29 -21.21 7.91
N ARG A 204 -4.06 -21.60 8.25
CA ARG A 204 -3.03 -22.04 7.30
C ARG A 204 -3.25 -23.51 6.99
N LYS A 205 -3.40 -23.86 5.70
CA LYS A 205 -3.77 -25.19 5.24
C LYS A 205 -2.57 -26.15 5.20
N SER A 206 -1.44 -25.69 4.65
CA SER A 206 -0.30 -26.58 4.37
C SER A 206 0.54 -26.85 5.62
N ARG A 207 0.47 -28.08 6.14
CA ARG A 207 1.34 -28.55 7.23
C ARG A 207 2.79 -28.65 6.77
N THR A 208 3.01 -29.07 5.52
CA THR A 208 4.34 -29.21 4.91
C THR A 208 5.03 -27.85 4.80
N SER A 209 4.29 -26.79 4.41
CA SER A 209 4.82 -25.42 4.35
C SER A 209 5.26 -24.90 5.73
N VAL A 210 4.50 -25.22 6.78
CA VAL A 210 4.89 -24.90 8.17
C VAL A 210 6.19 -25.61 8.56
N GLU A 211 6.33 -26.90 8.23
CA GLU A 211 7.57 -27.64 8.49
C GLU A 211 8.77 -27.06 7.73
N LEU A 212 8.59 -26.69 6.46
CA LEU A 212 9.63 -26.07 5.62
C LEU A 212 10.04 -24.71 6.19
N GLN A 213 9.08 -23.90 6.62
CA GLN A 213 9.36 -22.58 7.20
C GLN A 213 10.15 -22.71 8.49
N ASN A 214 9.75 -23.60 9.40
CA ASN A 214 10.43 -23.79 10.68
C ASN A 214 11.90 -24.20 10.55
N LYS A 215 12.30 -24.84 9.43
CA LYS A 215 13.69 -25.24 9.18
C LYS A 215 14.59 -24.10 8.72
N SER A 216 14.02 -23.07 8.09
CA SER A 216 14.80 -22.06 7.35
C SER A 216 14.54 -20.61 7.78
N ARG A 217 13.55 -20.39 8.66
CA ARG A 217 13.09 -19.07 9.10
C ARG A 217 14.23 -18.17 9.60
N LYS A 218 14.21 -16.90 9.20
CA LYS A 218 15.11 -15.84 9.68
C LYS A 218 14.34 -14.76 10.45
N ASN A 219 14.90 -14.32 11.58
CA ASN A 219 14.30 -13.33 12.47
C ASN A 219 15.35 -12.42 13.13
N ASP A 220 16.33 -11.95 12.34
CA ASP A 220 17.47 -11.18 12.87
C ASP A 220 17.08 -9.78 13.35
N PHE A 221 16.04 -9.18 12.78
CA PHE A 221 15.49 -7.90 13.25
C PHE A 221 14.67 -8.10 14.53
N GLY A 222 13.73 -9.05 14.51
CA GLY A 222 12.82 -9.26 15.63
C GLY A 222 13.51 -9.76 16.90
N SER A 223 14.59 -10.53 16.76
CA SER A 223 15.40 -10.98 17.91
C SER A 223 16.10 -9.83 18.65
N LYS A 224 16.41 -8.73 17.97
CA LYS A 224 17.06 -7.55 18.57
C LYS A 224 16.08 -6.50 19.06
N ASN A 225 14.86 -6.50 18.52
CA ASN A 225 13.82 -5.52 18.80
C ASN A 225 12.54 -6.22 19.31
N PRO A 226 12.58 -6.92 20.46
CA PRO A 226 11.41 -7.67 20.95
C PRO A 226 10.22 -6.77 21.31
N ASP A 227 10.50 -5.53 21.72
CA ASP A 227 9.56 -4.45 22.01
C ASP A 227 8.81 -3.94 20.78
N LYS A 228 9.43 -4.02 19.60
CA LYS A 228 8.78 -3.68 18.32
C LYS A 228 7.94 -4.82 17.74
N SER A 229 7.77 -5.96 18.42
CA SER A 229 6.90 -7.04 17.92
C SER A 229 5.42 -6.63 17.84
N TYR A 230 4.64 -7.27 16.96
CA TYR A 230 3.21 -6.96 16.79
C TYR A 230 2.44 -6.98 18.10
N SER A 231 2.67 -8.00 18.93
CA SER A 231 1.99 -8.19 20.22
C SER A 231 2.32 -7.08 21.23
N LYS A 232 3.51 -6.48 21.14
CA LYS A 232 3.91 -5.35 21.97
C LYS A 232 3.36 -4.02 21.47
N ARG A 233 3.37 -3.81 20.16
CA ARG A 233 2.80 -2.59 19.55
C ARG A 233 1.27 -2.53 19.60
N ASN A 234 0.59 -3.69 19.67
CA ASN A 234 -0.87 -3.77 19.52
C ASN A 234 -1.53 -4.68 20.56
N GLU A 235 -1.34 -4.39 21.85
CA GLU A 235 -1.84 -5.20 22.97
C GLU A 235 -3.36 -5.46 22.93
N SER A 236 -4.13 -4.53 22.36
CA SER A 236 -5.59 -4.63 22.29
C SER A 236 -6.09 -5.53 21.15
N SER A 237 -5.22 -6.06 20.28
CA SER A 237 -5.61 -6.84 19.11
C SER A 237 -4.77 -8.10 18.94
N LYS A 238 -5.38 -9.19 18.46
CA LYS A 238 -4.65 -10.44 18.24
C LYS A 238 -3.67 -10.34 17.07
N ASN A 239 -4.14 -9.78 15.95
CA ASN A 239 -3.40 -9.67 14.71
C ASN A 239 -3.89 -8.48 13.89
N LYS A 240 -3.23 -8.22 12.76
CA LYS A 240 -3.53 -7.06 11.91
C LYS A 240 -4.99 -7.01 11.46
N GLN A 241 -5.59 -8.16 11.22
CA GLN A 241 -6.99 -8.24 10.80
C GLN A 241 -7.95 -7.77 11.91
N ASP A 242 -7.74 -8.24 13.15
CA ASP A 242 -8.52 -7.82 14.31
C ASP A 242 -8.36 -6.31 14.58
N LEU A 243 -7.14 -5.78 14.44
CA LEU A 243 -6.88 -4.35 14.57
C LEU A 243 -7.66 -3.52 13.55
N ASN A 244 -7.65 -3.93 12.28
CA ASN A 244 -8.38 -3.24 11.21
C ASN A 244 -9.89 -3.24 11.46
N ASN A 245 -10.44 -4.37 11.92
CA ASN A 245 -11.85 -4.49 12.25
C ASN A 245 -12.25 -3.55 13.39
N LYS A 246 -11.44 -3.45 14.44
CA LYS A 246 -11.68 -2.54 15.58
C LYS A 246 -11.68 -1.08 15.17
N LYS A 247 -10.72 -0.65 14.35
CA LYS A 247 -10.68 0.70 13.77
C LYS A 247 -11.93 1.01 12.93
N GLY A 248 -12.48 0.02 12.23
CA GLY A 248 -13.75 0.15 11.49
C GLY A 248 -14.94 0.39 12.41
N THR A 249 -15.06 -0.38 13.49
CA THR A 249 -16.15 -0.27 14.48
C THR A 249 -16.10 1.06 15.25
N GLU A 250 -14.91 1.55 15.60
CA GLU A 250 -14.74 2.86 16.25
C GLU A 250 -15.20 4.02 15.36
N LYS A 251 -14.97 3.93 14.03
CA LYS A 251 -15.47 4.94 13.07
C LYS A 251 -17.00 4.92 12.93
N VAL A 252 -17.64 3.76 13.09
CA VAL A 252 -19.12 3.63 13.01
C VAL A 252 -19.80 4.14 14.28
N ASN A 253 -19.14 4.04 15.43
CA ASN A 253 -19.67 4.53 16.71
C ASN A 253 -19.54 6.05 16.93
N ASN A 254 -19.05 6.81 15.94
CA ASN A 254 -19.25 8.25 15.88
C ASN A 254 -20.72 8.55 15.48
N THR A 255 -21.63 8.15 16.35
CA THR A 255 -22.99 8.69 16.41
C THR A 255 -22.83 10.19 16.51
N LYS A 256 -23.41 10.91 15.53
CA LYS A 256 -23.58 12.37 15.57
C LYS A 256 -24.01 12.80 16.97
N THR A 257 -23.06 13.27 17.77
CA THR A 257 -23.39 14.23 18.81
C THR A 257 -23.48 15.54 18.05
N GLU A 258 -24.71 15.97 17.77
CA GLU A 258 -25.00 17.34 17.33
C GLU A 258 -24.56 18.31 18.43
N ASN A 259 -23.26 18.58 18.49
CA ASN A 259 -22.75 19.76 19.15
C ASN A 259 -22.70 20.86 18.10
N SER A 260 -23.70 21.73 18.14
CA SER A 260 -23.77 23.00 17.44
C SER A 260 -22.46 23.78 17.61
N LYS A 261 -21.52 23.63 16.67
CA LYS A 261 -20.38 24.52 16.57
C LYS A 261 -20.87 25.82 15.95
N GLU A 262 -20.87 26.89 16.74
CA GLU A 262 -21.03 28.25 16.24
C GLU A 262 -20.05 28.50 15.09
N SER A 263 -20.60 28.79 13.91
CA SER A 263 -19.84 29.26 12.77
C SER A 263 -19.29 30.64 13.08
N THR A 264 -17.96 30.77 13.14
CA THR A 264 -17.27 32.07 13.17
C THR A 264 -17.16 32.72 11.79
N GLY A 265 -17.89 32.22 10.79
CA GLY A 265 -18.03 32.87 9.49
C GLY A 265 -19.09 33.97 9.53
N LYS A 266 -18.67 35.23 9.36
CA LYS A 266 -19.61 36.35 9.10
C LYS A 266 -20.56 35.97 7.97
N LYS A 267 -21.87 35.99 8.24
CA LYS A 267 -22.92 35.77 7.22
C LYS A 267 -22.73 36.76 6.08
N VAL A 268 -22.59 36.24 4.86
CA VAL A 268 -22.68 37.02 3.63
C VAL A 268 -24.14 37.44 3.48
N GLN A 269 -24.36 38.72 3.19
CA GLN A 269 -25.67 39.34 3.04
C GLN A 269 -26.31 38.86 1.71
N ASP A 270 -27.56 38.39 1.75
CA ASP A 270 -28.27 37.73 0.64
C ASP A 270 -28.55 38.64 -0.58
N ASP A 271 -28.16 39.92 -0.50
CA ASP A 271 -28.34 40.95 -1.51
C ASP A 271 -27.09 41.21 -2.38
N TRP A 272 -26.06 40.35 -2.30
CA TRP A 272 -24.88 40.48 -3.16
C TRP A 272 -25.16 40.08 -4.60
N LYS A 273 -25.38 41.08 -5.46
CA LYS A 273 -25.43 40.93 -6.92
C LYS A 273 -24.06 41.12 -7.56
N THR A 274 -23.71 40.22 -8.47
CA THR A 274 -22.54 40.37 -9.36
C THR A 274 -22.72 41.59 -10.29
N ALA A 275 -21.61 42.25 -10.62
CA ALA A 275 -21.59 43.56 -11.29
C ALA A 275 -22.17 43.62 -12.72
N SER A 276 -22.78 42.53 -13.20
CA SER A 276 -23.33 42.41 -14.56
C SER A 276 -24.78 42.91 -14.69
N GLU A 277 -25.48 43.21 -13.58
CA GLU A 277 -26.91 43.56 -13.60
C GLU A 277 -27.25 45.06 -13.44
N LYS A 278 -26.25 45.96 -13.45
CA LYS A 278 -26.56 47.41 -13.50
C LYS A 278 -26.68 47.89 -14.95
N LYS A 279 -27.92 48.21 -15.33
CA LYS A 279 -28.38 48.84 -16.58
C LYS A 279 -27.35 49.81 -17.22
N GLY A 280 -26.93 49.47 -18.44
CA GLY A 280 -26.93 50.39 -19.60
C GLY A 280 -25.71 51.26 -19.86
N THR A 281 -24.80 50.79 -20.72
CA THR A 281 -24.20 51.63 -21.78
C THR A 281 -23.88 50.74 -22.99
N LYS A 282 -24.34 51.14 -24.18
CA LYS A 282 -24.17 50.39 -25.44
C LYS A 282 -22.69 50.21 -25.78
N SER A 283 -22.26 48.99 -26.07
CA SER A 283 -21.00 48.70 -26.76
C SER A 283 -21.28 47.88 -28.02
N ASN A 284 -20.91 48.44 -29.18
CA ASN A 284 -20.98 47.80 -30.49
C ASN A 284 -19.88 46.74 -30.59
N VAL A 285 -20.24 45.46 -30.60
CA VAL A 285 -19.33 44.39 -31.03
C VAL A 285 -20.09 43.48 -31.98
N LYS A 286 -19.57 43.34 -33.21
CA LYS A 286 -20.12 42.56 -34.33
C LYS A 286 -20.23 41.08 -33.97
N ASP A 287 -21.39 40.51 -34.27
CA ASP A 287 -21.65 39.07 -34.26
C ASP A 287 -20.66 38.31 -35.15
N ASN A 288 -19.99 37.30 -34.59
CA ASN A 288 -19.46 36.21 -35.40
C ASN A 288 -19.79 34.88 -34.74
N LYS A 289 -20.72 34.15 -35.37
CA LYS A 289 -21.14 32.79 -35.01
C LYS A 289 -20.04 31.79 -35.33
N THR A 290 -19.80 30.85 -34.40
CA THR A 290 -19.39 29.49 -34.75
C THR A 290 -20.05 28.49 -33.80
N SER A 291 -20.77 27.52 -34.38
CA SER A 291 -21.50 26.44 -33.73
C SER A 291 -20.60 25.25 -33.41
N VAL A 292 -20.78 24.62 -32.25
CA VAL A 292 -20.13 23.35 -31.87
C VAL A 292 -21.15 22.21 -31.94
N PRO A 293 -20.82 21.01 -32.49
CA PRO A 293 -21.77 19.91 -32.61
C PRO A 293 -21.88 19.10 -31.31
N SER A 294 -23.12 18.69 -30.99
CA SER A 294 -23.48 17.74 -29.93
C SER A 294 -23.58 16.33 -30.53
N ASN A 295 -22.94 15.35 -29.91
CA ASN A 295 -23.08 13.95 -30.30
C ASN A 295 -23.77 13.15 -29.18
N LYS A 296 -25.00 12.70 -29.48
CA LYS A 296 -25.84 11.84 -28.64
C LYS A 296 -26.04 10.54 -29.42
N SER A 297 -25.49 9.43 -28.97
CA SER A 297 -25.71 8.11 -29.56
C SER A 297 -26.64 7.27 -28.69
N ASN A 298 -27.81 6.94 -29.22
CA ASN A 298 -28.66 5.86 -28.73
C ASN A 298 -29.39 5.26 -29.95
N ALA A 299 -29.08 4.02 -30.34
CA ALA A 299 -30.01 3.17 -31.09
C ALA A 299 -29.61 1.68 -31.06
N LYS A 300 -30.66 0.88 -30.85
CA LYS A 300 -30.80 -0.57 -30.64
C LYS A 300 -30.50 -1.42 -31.89
N PRO A 301 -30.08 -2.70 -31.79
CA PRO A 301 -29.81 -3.54 -32.95
C PRO A 301 -31.06 -4.32 -33.42
N ALA A 302 -31.22 -4.42 -34.75
CA ALA A 302 -32.17 -5.30 -35.42
C ALA A 302 -31.45 -6.24 -36.39
N ASN A 303 -31.99 -7.45 -36.46
CA ASN A 303 -31.43 -8.68 -37.02
C ASN A 303 -31.84 -8.88 -38.50
N LYS A 304 -30.93 -9.31 -39.39
CA LYS A 304 -31.14 -10.41 -40.38
C LYS A 304 -30.08 -10.54 -41.50
N SER A 305 -29.68 -11.82 -41.68
CA SER A 305 -29.54 -12.60 -42.93
C SER A 305 -28.45 -12.23 -43.96
N VAL A 306 -27.44 -13.10 -44.03
CA VAL A 306 -26.43 -13.18 -45.10
C VAL A 306 -26.91 -14.16 -46.17
N ASN A 307 -26.97 -13.71 -47.42
CA ASN A 307 -27.07 -14.57 -48.61
C ASN A 307 -25.74 -14.50 -49.38
N LYS A 308 -25.21 -15.67 -49.74
CA LYS A 308 -24.04 -15.87 -50.62
C LYS A 308 -24.43 -15.56 -52.08
N PRO A 309 -23.47 -15.15 -52.94
CA PRO A 309 -23.32 -15.91 -54.17
C PRO A 309 -21.88 -16.09 -54.69
N ALA A 310 -21.77 -17.15 -55.51
CA ALA A 310 -20.70 -17.62 -56.40
C ALA A 310 -19.33 -17.89 -55.77
#